data_AF-A0A353RID2-F1
#
_entry.id   AF-A0A353RID2-F1
#
_cell.length_a   1.000
_cell.length_b   1.000
_cell.length_c   1.000
_cell.angle_alpha   90.00
_cell.angle_beta   90.00
_cell.angle_gamma   90.00
#
_symmetry.space_group_name_H-M   'P 1'
#
loop_
_entity.id
_entity.type
_entity.pdbx_description
1 polymer ?
#
loop_
_entity_poly.entity_id
_entity_poly.type
_entity_poly.pdbx_seq_one_letter_code
_entity_poly.pdbx_strand_id
1 'polypeptide(L)' 'MTRKLTIALVAHDHRKADMVEWVIYNSDFLSEHHLVCTGTTGSLVRDALKNEGVNP' A
#
# COMPACT_ATOMS: atom_id res chain seq x y z
N MET A 1 -1.47 -9.17 -20.83
CA MET A 1 -0.43 -8.85 -19.84
C MET A 1 -0.71 -7.46 -19.31
N THR A 2 -1.07 -7.32 -18.03
CA THR A 2 -1.21 -6.02 -17.38
C THR A 2 0.18 -5.43 -17.18
N ARG A 3 0.35 -4.14 -17.51
CA ARG A 3 1.64 -3.46 -17.35
C ARG A 3 1.92 -3.30 -15.85
N LYS A 4 3.09 -3.74 -15.39
CA LYS A 4 3.52 -3.50 -14.01
C LYS A 4 3.83 -2.02 -13.81
N LEU A 5 3.11 -1.38 -12.89
CA LEU A 5 3.26 0.04 -12.57
C LEU A 5 4.18 0.24 -11.36
N THR A 6 4.78 1.42 -11.27
CA THR A 6 5.39 1.94 -10.05
C THR A 6 4.46 2.99 -9.46
N ILE A 7 3.94 2.74 -8.26
CA ILE A 7 2.90 3.55 -7.63
C ILE A 7 3.46 4.16 -6.34
N ALA A 8 3.45 5.48 -6.23
CA ALA A 8 3.88 6.19 -5.03
C ALA A 8 2.68 6.45 -4.09
N LEU A 9 2.78 6.03 -2.83
CA LEU A 9 1.76 6.25 -1.80
C LEU A 9 2.28 7.22 -0.73
N VAL A 10 1.55 8.32 -0.53
CA VAL A 10 1.89 9.37 0.43
C VAL A 10 0.62 9.81 1.15
N ALA A 11 0.67 9.85 2.48
CA ALA A 11 -0.44 10.33 3.30
C ALA A 11 0.05 11.27 4.39
N HIS A 12 -0.68 12.36 4.61
CA HIS A 12 -0.55 13.19 5.82
C HIS A 12 -0.91 12.37 7.07
N ASP A 13 -0.44 12.77 8.25
CA ASP A 13 -0.59 12.00 9.48
C ASP A 13 -2.04 11.61 9.78
N HIS A 14 -2.97 12.56 9.69
CA HIS A 14 -4.41 12.32 9.90
C HIS A 14 -5.07 11.45 8.82
N ARG A 15 -4.38 11.15 7.71
CA ARG A 15 -4.89 10.36 6.58
C ARG A 15 -4.24 8.99 6.46
N LYS A 16 -3.30 8.66 7.35
CA LYS A 16 -2.58 7.38 7.31
C LYS A 16 -3.50 6.18 7.58
N ALA A 17 -4.49 6.35 8.46
CA ALA A 17 -5.51 5.32 8.69
C ALA A 17 -6.32 5.05 7.42
N ASP A 18 -6.88 6.10 6.80
CA ASP A 18 -7.61 5.98 5.53
C ASP A 18 -6.74 5.35 4.42
N MET A 19 -5.45 5.72 4.35
CA MET A 19 -4.52 5.16 3.37
C MET A 19 -4.34 3.65 3.58
N VAL A 20 -4.22 3.21 4.83
CA VAL A 20 -4.12 1.78 5.16
C VAL A 20 -5.40 1.04 4.75
N GLU A 21 -6.57 1.55 5.09
CA GLU A 21 -7.86 0.95 4.70
C GLU A 21 -7.99 0.86 3.18
N TRP A 22 -7.63 1.93 2.46
CA TRP A 22 -7.64 1.95 1.00
C TRP A 22 -6.67 0.92 0.41
N VAL A 23 -5.47 0.78 0.98
CA VAL A 23 -4.49 -0.21 0.52
C VAL A 23 -5.00 -1.64 0.73
N ILE A 24 -5.59 -1.94 1.89
CA ILE A 24 -6.16 -3.26 2.18
C ILE A 24 -7.27 -3.58 1.17
N TYR A 25 -8.20 -2.64 0.97
CA TYR A 25 -9.31 -2.82 0.03
C TYR A 25 -8.84 -3.08 -1.41
N ASN A 26 -7.75 -2.44 -1.84
CA ASN A 26 -7.18 -2.59 -3.19
C ASN A 26 -6.01 -3.58 -3.25
N SER A 27 -5.82 -4.41 -2.22
CA SER A 27 -4.61 -5.23 -2.05
C SER A 27 -4.36 -6.18 -3.21
N ASP A 28 -5.40 -6.80 -3.77
CA ASP A 28 -5.31 -7.66 -4.96
C ASP A 28 -4.63 -6.93 -6.13
N PHE A 29 -5.12 -5.73 -6.47
CA PHE A 29 -4.57 -4.91 -7.54
C PHE A 29 -3.15 -4.41 -7.22
N LEU A 30 -2.95 -3.92 -5.99
CA LEU A 30 -1.69 -3.32 -5.58
C LEU A 30 -0.55 -4.35 -5.47
N SER A 31 -0.88 -5.61 -5.15
CA SER A 31 0.09 -6.71 -5.05
C SER A 31 0.77 -7.04 -6.39
N GLU A 32 0.16 -6.71 -7.52
CA GLU A 32 0.74 -6.91 -8.84
C GLU A 32 1.74 -5.81 -9.24
N HIS A 33 1.87 -4.76 -8.43
CA HIS A 33 2.58 -3.53 -8.76
C HIS A 33 3.72 -3.22 -7.79
N HIS A 34 4.65 -2.36 -8.20
CA HIS A 34 5.74 -1.92 -7.34
C HIS A 34 5.31 -0.68 -6.53
N LEU A 35 5.16 -0.82 -5.22
CA LEU A 35 4.75 0.26 -4.34
C LEU A 35 5.98 0.99 -3.76
N VAL A 36 5.95 2.32 -3.80
CA VAL A 36 6.95 3.21 -3.20
C VAL A 36 6.26 4.10 -2.19
N CYS A 37 6.77 4.18 -0.98
CA CYS A 37 6.13 4.93 0.11
C CYS A 37 7.15 5.80 0.85
N THR A 38 6.67 6.86 1.50
CA THR A 38 7.47 7.63 2.47
C THR A 38 7.52 6.93 3.83
N GLY A 39 8.56 7.17 4.65
CA GLY A 39 8.93 6.35 5.81
C GLY A 39 7.79 5.80 6.69
N THR A 40 6.99 6.68 7.30
CA THR A 40 5.90 6.27 8.20
C THR A 40 4.71 5.66 7.45
N THR A 41 4.30 6.25 6.32
CA THR A 41 3.23 5.70 5.46
C THR A 41 3.57 4.29 5.00
N GLY A 42 4.79 4.07 4.54
CA GLY A 42 5.26 2.78 4.03
C GLY A 42 5.35 1.70 5.08
N SER A 43 5.73 2.07 6.31
CA SER A 43 5.75 1.12 7.43
C SER A 43 4.33 0.62 7.74
N LEU A 44 3.36 1.53 7.84
CA LEU A 44 1.96 1.18 8.09
C LEU A 44 1.35 0.35 6.96
N VAL A 45 1.60 0.74 5.70
CA VAL A 45 1.11 0.01 4.52
C VAL A 45 1.67 -1.40 4.46
N ARG A 46 2.99 -1.57 4.68
CA ARG A 46 3.63 -2.89 4.67
C ARG A 46 3.08 -3.78 5.78
N ASP A 47 2.97 -3.23 6.99
CA ASP A 47 2.50 -4.00 8.15
C ASP A 47 1.03 -4.41 7.97
N ALA A 48 0.20 -3.53 7.39
CA ALA A 48 -1.19 -3.84 7.05
C ALA A 48 -1.31 -4.96 6.02
N LEU A 49 -0.60 -4.87 4.88
CA LEU A 49 -0.65 -5.90 3.85
C LEU A 49 -0.14 -7.25 4.38
N LYS A 50 0.91 -7.25 5.20
CA LYS A 50 1.42 -8.46 5.84
C LYS A 50 0.37 -9.12 6.76
N ASN A 51 -0.41 -8.34 7.51
CA ASN A 51 -1.46 -8.86 8.38
C ASN A 51 -2.61 -9.49 7.59
N GLU A 52 -2.91 -8.97 6.40
CA GLU A 52 -3.90 -9.53 5.46
C GLU A 52 -3.36 -10.73 4.65
N GLY A 53 -2.11 -11.14 4.89
CA GLY A 53 -1.48 -12.24 4.15
C GLY A 53 -1.05 -11.88 2.73
N VAL A 54 -1.02 -10.58 2.39
CA VAL A 54 -0.61 -10.06 1.09
C VAL A 54 0.86 -9.62 1.16
N ASN A 55 1.71 -10.21 0.32
CA ASN A 55 3.11 -9.81 0.17
C ASN A 55 3.30 -9.12 -1.18
N PRO A 56 3.18 -7.78 -1.25
CA PRO A 56 3.48 -6.99 -2.45
C PRO A 56 4.99 -6.92 -2.75
#